data_AF-A0A0C5B392-F1
#
_entry.id   AF-A0A0C5B392-F1
#
_cell.length_a   1.000
_cell.length_b   1.000
_cell.length_c   1.000
_cell.angle_alpha   90.00
_cell.angle_beta   90.00
_cell.angle_gamma   90.00
#
_symmetry.space_group_name_H-M   'P 1'
#
loop_
_entity.id
_entity.type
_entity.pdbx_description
1 polymer ?
#
loop_
_entity_poly.entity_id
_entity_poly.type
_entity_poly.pdbx_seq_one_letter_code
_entity_poly.pdbx_strand_id
1 'polypeptide(L)'
;MTGMRELPRHLQGEVLMPLSSRITRSQRLELIWLLPVLRLHPGDRSVTERRALGRFRGSLAAGGQTDAFVRSDASLYALGLRFQRKRTRELVASDPDVAAAGEALEQRANGVNLSETFGGGDE
;
A
#
# COMPACT_ATOMS: atom_id res chain seq x y z
N MET A 1 12.24 -37.15 10.09
CA MET A 1 12.36 -36.44 8.80
C MET A 1 10.95 -36.13 8.31
N THR A 2 10.43 -34.95 8.64
CA THR A 2 9.07 -34.56 8.24
C THR A 2 9.20 -33.57 7.08
N GLY A 3 8.86 -34.04 5.88
CA GLY A 3 9.00 -33.27 4.64
C GLY A 3 8.16 -32.00 4.68
N MET A 4 8.83 -30.85 4.69
CA MET A 4 8.21 -29.59 4.28
C MET A 4 7.76 -29.76 2.83
N ARG A 5 6.45 -29.70 2.57
CA ARG A 5 5.94 -29.49 1.21
C ARG A 5 6.49 -28.16 0.72
N GLU A 6 7.55 -28.23 -0.09
CA GLU A 6 8.03 -27.08 -0.84
C GLU A 6 6.88 -26.55 -1.71
N LEU A 7 6.53 -25.27 -1.55
CA LEU A 7 5.54 -24.64 -2.40
C LEU A 7 6.00 -24.74 -3.87
N PRO A 8 5.09 -24.90 -4.84
CA PRO A 8 5.44 -24.87 -6.27
C PRO A 8 6.30 -23.65 -6.63
N ARG A 9 7.33 -23.79 -7.48
CA ARG A 9 8.25 -22.68 -7.84
C ARG A 9 7.56 -21.41 -8.40
N HIS A 10 6.39 -21.56 -9.03
CA HIS A 10 5.57 -20.42 -9.48
C HIS A 10 4.87 -19.67 -8.33
N LEU A 11 4.85 -20.24 -7.12
CA LEU A 11 4.37 -19.61 -5.88
C LEU A 11 5.50 -19.17 -4.96
N GLN A 12 6.75 -19.54 -5.24
CA GLN A 12 7.92 -19.17 -4.44
C GLN A 12 8.57 -17.83 -4.84
N GLY A 13 8.12 -17.18 -5.93
CA GLY A 13 8.78 -15.97 -6.41
C GLY A 13 7.99 -15.10 -7.38
N GLU A 14 6.88 -15.58 -7.95
CA GLU A 14 5.95 -14.71 -8.67
C GLU A 14 4.98 -14.09 -7.68
N VAL A 15 5.51 -13.15 -6.89
CA VAL A 15 4.69 -12.04 -6.40
C VAL A 15 4.00 -11.48 -7.63
N LEU A 16 2.69 -11.73 -7.76
CA LEU A 16 1.83 -11.22 -8.84
C LEU A 16 2.28 -9.79 -9.17
N MET A 17 3.00 -9.63 -10.27
CA MET A 17 3.71 -8.38 -10.50
C MET A 17 2.67 -7.28 -10.65
N PRO A 18 2.71 -6.22 -9.83
CA PRO A 18 1.82 -5.10 -10.02
C PRO A 18 2.11 -4.49 -11.39
N LEU A 19 1.06 -4.10 -12.10
CA LEU A 19 1.21 -3.30 -13.31
C LEU A 19 1.76 -1.94 -12.87
N SER A 20 3.09 -1.83 -12.83
CA SER A 20 3.81 -0.77 -12.13
C SER A 20 3.51 0.61 -12.71
N SER A 21 3.14 0.66 -14.00
CA SER A 21 2.67 1.86 -14.70
C SER A 21 1.33 2.38 -14.21
N ARG A 22 0.51 1.54 -13.55
CA ARG A 22 -0.82 1.89 -13.03
C ARG A 22 -0.80 2.31 -11.55
N ILE A 23 0.37 2.39 -10.93
CA ILE A 23 0.51 2.85 -9.54
C ILE A 23 0.92 4.33 -9.52
N THR A 24 0.01 5.18 -9.04
CA THR A 24 0.18 6.64 -8.97
C THR A 24 1.19 7.05 -7.88
N ARG A 25 1.69 8.29 -7.91
CA ARG A 25 2.57 8.81 -6.85
C ARG A 25 1.89 8.67 -5.48
N SER A 26 0.65 9.14 -5.33
CA SER A 26 -0.09 9.10 -4.07
C SER A 26 -0.25 7.67 -3.52
N GLN A 27 -0.57 6.69 -4.38
CA GLN A 27 -0.65 5.28 -3.97
C GLN A 27 0.70 4.73 -3.48
N ARG A 28 1.84 5.21 -4.03
CA ARG A 28 3.16 4.84 -3.51
C ARG A 28 3.39 5.39 -2.11
N LEU A 29 3.00 6.65 -1.87
CA LEU A 29 3.11 7.30 -0.55
C LEU A 29 2.27 6.56 0.50
N GLU A 30 1.00 6.30 0.17
CA GLU A 30 0.05 5.56 1.00
C GLU A 30 0.59 4.16 1.34
N LEU A 31 1.15 3.45 0.36
CA LEU A 31 1.70 2.12 0.58
C LEU A 31 2.94 2.12 1.47
N ILE A 32 3.81 3.13 1.35
CA ILE A 32 4.96 3.30 2.24
C ILE A 32 4.48 3.54 3.67
N TRP A 33 3.46 4.38 3.86
CA TRP A 33 2.86 4.65 5.17
C TRP A 33 2.24 3.39 5.79
N LEU A 34 1.62 2.52 4.97
CA LEU A 34 1.02 1.25 5.42
C LEU A 34 2.02 0.14 5.74
N LEU A 35 3.33 0.33 5.50
CA LEU A 35 4.33 -0.71 5.74
C LEU A 35 4.32 -1.28 7.18
N PRO A 36 4.22 -0.47 8.25
CA PRO A 36 4.13 -0.98 9.61
C PRO A 36 2.88 -1.83 9.82
N VAL A 37 1.74 -1.39 9.27
CA VAL A 37 0.44 -2.09 9.38
C VAL A 37 0.48 -3.45 8.69
N LEU A 38 1.13 -3.52 7.52
CA LEU A 38 1.31 -4.75 6.75
C LEU A 38 2.20 -5.78 7.46
N ARG A 39 3.02 -5.37 8.43
CA ARG A 39 3.81 -6.29 9.28
C ARG A 39 3.01 -6.89 10.42
N LEU A 40 1.90 -6.26 10.82
CA LEU A 40 1.03 -6.78 11.87
C LEU A 40 0.22 -7.96 11.36
N HIS A 41 -0.06 -8.93 12.24
CA HIS A 41 -1.02 -9.96 11.93
C HIS A 41 -2.41 -9.33 11.75
N PRO A 42 -3.26 -9.85 10.85
CA PRO A 42 -4.58 -9.27 10.58
C PRO A 42 -5.47 -9.07 11.82
N GLY A 43 -5.30 -9.91 12.85
CA GLY A 43 -6.05 -9.84 14.12
C GLY A 43 -5.60 -8.71 15.04
N ASP A 44 -4.36 -8.25 14.93
CA ASP A 44 -3.78 -7.21 15.81
C ASP A 44 -4.08 -5.79 15.31
N ARG A 45 -4.63 -5.65 14.10
CA ARG A 45 -4.90 -4.36 13.47
C ARG A 45 -6.12 -3.70 14.10
N SER A 46 -5.98 -2.42 14.46
CA SER A 46 -7.07 -1.55 14.86
C SER A 46 -8.15 -1.46 13.77
N VAL A 47 -9.33 -0.97 14.14
CA VAL A 47 -10.44 -0.75 13.19
C VAL A 47 -10.03 0.23 12.11
N THR A 48 -9.30 1.29 12.47
CA THR A 48 -8.82 2.32 11.54
C THR A 48 -7.85 1.74 10.52
N GLU A 49 -6.86 0.95 10.96
CA GLU A 49 -5.89 0.30 10.07
C GLU A 49 -6.54 -0.66 9.09
N ARG A 50 -7.53 -1.45 9.55
CA ARG A 50 -8.29 -2.35 8.67
C ARG A 50 -9.08 -1.58 7.61
N ARG A 51 -9.70 -0.45 7.98
CA ARG A 51 -10.41 0.42 7.04
C ARG A 51 -9.45 1.09 6.05
N ALA A 52 -8.30 1.59 6.51
CA ALA A 52 -7.27 2.20 5.67
C ALA A 52 -6.74 1.21 4.63
N LEU A 53 -6.41 -0.02 5.05
CA LEU A 53 -6.05 -1.10 4.13
C LEU A 53 -7.16 -1.42 3.14
N GLY A 54 -8.42 -1.49 3.59
CA GLY A 54 -9.57 -1.72 2.73
C GLY A 54 -9.74 -0.65 1.65
N ARG A 55 -9.60 0.63 2.03
CA ARG A 55 -9.65 1.77 1.10
C ARG A 55 -8.50 1.74 0.10
N PHE A 56 -7.28 1.52 0.58
CA PHE A 56 -6.10 1.44 -0.28
C PHE A 56 -6.25 0.31 -1.31
N ARG A 57 -6.70 -0.87 -0.86
CA ARG A 57 -7.00 -2.01 -1.74
C ARG A 57 -8.06 -1.67 -2.78
N GLY A 58 -9.15 -0.99 -2.38
CA GLY A 58 -10.17 -0.51 -3.31
C GLY A 58 -9.61 0.46 -4.37
N SER A 59 -8.72 1.36 -3.96
CA SER A 59 -8.03 2.29 -4.89
C SER A 59 -7.16 1.54 -5.91
N LEU A 60 -6.42 0.52 -5.46
CA LEU A 60 -5.61 -0.31 -6.37
C LEU A 60 -6.46 -1.10 -7.35
N ALA A 61 -7.57 -1.68 -6.88
CA ALA A 61 -8.51 -2.41 -7.74
C ALA A 61 -9.13 -1.48 -8.80
N ALA A 62 -9.55 -0.28 -8.40
CA ALA A 62 -10.06 0.75 -9.33
C ALA A 62 -8.99 1.20 -10.35
N GLY A 63 -7.72 1.21 -9.95
CA GLY A 63 -6.57 1.42 -10.83
C GLY A 63 -6.23 0.23 -11.74
N GLY A 64 -7.05 -0.82 -11.77
CA GLY A 64 -6.90 -1.98 -12.64
C GLY A 64 -5.79 -2.95 -12.22
N GLN A 65 -5.47 -3.02 -10.92
CA GLN A 65 -4.64 -4.09 -10.37
C GLN A 65 -5.44 -5.39 -10.23
N THR A 66 -4.74 -6.53 -10.23
CA THR A 66 -5.38 -7.83 -10.08
C THR A 66 -5.86 -8.04 -8.65
N ASP A 67 -7.04 -8.65 -8.49
CA ASP A 67 -7.61 -8.93 -7.15
C ASP A 67 -6.66 -9.75 -6.28
N ALA A 68 -5.99 -10.74 -6.87
CA ALA A 68 -5.03 -11.58 -6.18
C ALA A 68 -3.79 -10.80 -5.68
N PHE A 69 -3.34 -9.75 -6.39
CA PHE A 69 -2.30 -8.85 -5.89
C PHE A 69 -2.82 -7.99 -4.74
N VAL A 70 -3.98 -7.35 -4.96
CA VAL A 70 -4.59 -6.40 -4.02
C VAL A 70 -4.88 -7.03 -2.66
N ARG A 71 -5.29 -8.31 -2.62
CA ARG A 71 -5.62 -9.01 -1.38
C ARG A 71 -4.41 -9.53 -0.61
N SER A 72 -3.23 -9.61 -1.23
CA SER A 72 -2.04 -10.20 -0.64
C SER A 72 -1.22 -9.17 0.14
N ASP A 73 -1.25 -9.25 1.48
CA ASP A 73 -0.44 -8.38 2.34
C ASP A 73 1.06 -8.53 2.06
N ALA A 74 1.53 -9.75 1.78
CA ALA A 74 2.92 -10.00 1.42
C ALA A 74 3.32 -9.28 0.12
N SER A 75 2.43 -9.28 -0.88
CA SER A 75 2.67 -8.59 -2.16
C SER A 75 2.68 -7.07 -1.99
N LEU A 76 1.74 -6.53 -1.20
CA LEU A 76 1.69 -5.12 -0.86
C LEU A 76 2.95 -4.69 -0.08
N TYR A 77 3.37 -5.50 0.89
CA TYR A 77 4.56 -5.24 1.70
C TYR A 77 5.83 -5.22 0.84
N ALA A 78 6.01 -6.22 -0.04
CA ALA A 78 7.15 -6.28 -0.95
C ALA A 78 7.20 -5.07 -1.91
N LEU A 79 6.04 -4.65 -2.42
CA LEU A 79 5.95 -3.45 -3.27
C LEU A 79 6.26 -2.17 -2.48
N GLY A 80 5.73 -2.03 -1.26
CA GLY A 80 6.00 -0.90 -0.38
C GLY A 80 7.49 -0.77 -0.06
N LEU A 81 8.18 -1.87 0.23
CA LEU A 81 9.63 -1.88 0.43
C LEU A 81 10.39 -1.42 -0.83
N ARG A 82 9.91 -1.80 -2.03
CA ARG A 82 10.53 -1.35 -3.29
C ARG A 82 10.37 0.15 -3.49
N PHE A 83 9.21 0.72 -3.18
CA PHE A 83 9.00 2.18 -3.25
C PHE A 83 9.79 2.91 -2.17
N GLN A 84 9.79 2.40 -0.94
CA GLN A 84 10.60 2.96 0.14
C GLN A 84 12.07 3.00 -0.26
N ARG A 85 12.65 1.89 -0.76
CA ARG A 85 14.06 1.84 -1.19
C ARG A 85 14.40 2.76 -2.37
N LYS A 86 13.51 2.86 -3.37
CA LYS A 86 13.67 3.84 -4.46
C LYS A 86 13.69 5.26 -3.89
N ARG A 87 12.76 5.52 -2.96
CA ARG A 87 12.65 6.81 -2.29
C ARG A 87 13.78 7.10 -1.32
N THR A 88 14.35 6.14 -0.60
CA THR A 88 15.55 6.35 0.25
C THR A 88 16.77 6.74 -0.60
N ARG A 89 16.77 6.36 -1.88
CA ARG A 89 17.72 6.89 -2.88
C ARG A 89 17.37 8.31 -3.35
N GLU A 90 16.10 8.70 -3.23
CA GLU A 90 15.56 10.00 -3.67
C GLU A 90 15.37 11.02 -2.51
N LEU A 91 15.43 10.66 -1.21
CA LEU A 91 15.09 11.61 -0.14
C LEU A 91 15.77 11.45 1.24
N VAL A 92 16.08 12.65 1.73
CA VAL A 92 16.53 13.17 3.02
C VAL A 92 15.53 12.88 4.16
N ALA A 93 16.03 12.92 5.39
CA ALA A 93 15.38 12.57 6.65
C ALA A 93 13.97 13.18 6.86
N SER A 94 13.02 12.31 7.27
CA SER A 94 11.61 12.58 7.58
C SER A 94 10.79 13.14 6.42
N ASP A 95 10.09 12.26 5.71
CA ASP A 95 9.40 12.58 4.46
C ASP A 95 7.94 13.04 4.73
N PRO A 96 7.66 14.35 4.72
CA PRO A 96 6.34 14.90 5.09
C PRO A 96 5.23 14.44 4.14
N ASP A 97 5.56 14.13 2.88
CA ASP A 97 4.62 13.61 1.89
C ASP A 97 4.06 12.24 2.29
N VAL A 98 4.84 11.39 2.98
CA VAL A 98 4.37 10.08 3.46
C VAL A 98 3.36 10.26 4.60
N ALA A 99 3.65 11.17 5.53
CA ALA A 99 2.74 11.48 6.62
C ALA A 99 1.42 12.08 6.10
N ALA A 100 1.49 13.06 5.19
CA ALA A 100 0.31 13.68 4.59
C ALA A 100 -0.55 12.67 3.80
N ALA A 101 0.08 11.76 3.05
CA ALA A 101 -0.65 10.72 2.33
C ALA A 101 -1.32 9.70 3.27
N GLY A 102 -0.64 9.34 4.37
CA GLY A 102 -1.20 8.51 5.43
C GLY A 102 -2.42 9.13 6.08
N GLU A 103 -2.30 10.40 6.50
CA GLU A 103 -3.40 11.15 7.11
C GLU A 103 -4.60 11.26 6.16
N ALA A 104 -4.38 11.61 4.89
CA ALA A 104 -5.44 11.65 3.89
C ALA A 104 -6.10 10.29 3.67
N LEU A 105 -5.35 9.18 3.77
CA LEU A 105 -5.91 7.83 3.70
C LEU A 105 -6.76 7.49 4.92
N GLU A 106 -6.29 7.82 6.13
CA GLU A 106 -7.05 7.60 7.37
C GLU A 106 -8.34 8.42 7.40
N GLN A 107 -8.30 9.67 6.96
CA GLN A 107 -9.50 10.52 6.84
C GLN A 107 -10.51 9.90 5.87
N ARG A 108 -10.07 9.47 4.68
CA ARG A 108 -10.92 8.73 3.71
C ARG A 108 -11.44 7.40 4.29
N ALA A 109 -10.65 6.71 5.11
CA ALA A 109 -11.03 5.46 5.75
C ALA A 109 -12.09 5.63 6.83
N ASN A 110 -12.05 6.76 7.55
CA ASN A 110 -12.99 7.10 8.60
C ASN A 110 -14.26 7.80 8.07
N GLY A 111 -14.37 8.01 6.76
CA GLY A 111 -15.54 8.66 6.15
C GLY A 111 -15.54 10.18 6.33
N VAL A 112 -14.40 10.77 6.70
CA VAL A 112 -14.20 12.22 6.67
C VAL A 112 -14.00 12.60 5.20
N ASN A 113 -14.98 13.28 4.63
CA ASN A 113 -14.95 13.71 3.25
C ASN A 113 -14.17 15.02 3.16
N LEU A 114 -12.89 14.97 2.77
CA LEU A 114 -12.14 16.16 2.39
C LEU A 114 -12.50 16.54 0.96
N SER A 115 -13.64 17.22 0.79
CA SER A 115 -13.90 17.98 -0.43
C SER A 115 -13.15 19.32 -0.47
N GLU A 116 -12.26 19.62 0.49
CA GLU A 116 -11.70 20.98 0.66
C GLU A 116 -10.16 21.10 0.76
N THR A 117 -9.35 20.05 0.53
CA THR A 117 -7.88 20.16 0.78
C THR A 117 -6.95 19.90 -0.40
N PHE A 118 -7.49 19.74 -1.61
CA PHE A 118 -6.69 19.86 -2.83
C PHE A 118 -7.38 20.89 -3.71
N GLY A 119 -7.07 22.16 -3.47
CA GLY A 119 -7.46 23.26 -4.33
C GLY A 119 -6.99 22.95 -5.74
N GLY A 120 -7.95 23.01 -6.68
CA GLY A 120 -7.64 23.08 -8.09
C GLY A 120 -6.75 24.30 -8.33
N GLY A 121 -5.64 24.07 -9.00
CA GLY A 121 -4.74 25.08 -9.51
C GLY A 121 -4.21 24.60 -10.84
N ASP A 122 -5.12 24.50 -11.80
CA ASP A 122 -4.78 24.48 -13.23
C ASP A 122 -5.17 25.88 -13.74
N GLU A 123 -4.16 26.76 -13.78
CA GLU A 123 -4.07 27.90 -14.71
C GLU A 123 -2.74 27.78 -15.44
#